data_AF-A0AAD1UDM5-F1
#
_entry.id   AF-A0AAD1UDM5-F1
#
_cell.length_a   1.000
_cell.length_b   1.000
_cell.length_c   1.000
_cell.angle_alpha   90.00
_cell.angle_beta   90.00
_cell.angle_gamma   90.00
#
_symmetry.space_group_name_H-M   'P 1'
#
loop_
_entity.id
_entity.type
_entity.pdbx_description
1 polymer ?
#
loop_
_entity_poly.entity_id
_entity_poly.type
_entity_poly.pdbx_seq_one_letter_code
_entity_poly.pdbx_strand_id
1 'polypeptide(L)'
;MTPSESNMGVRIPKSIDEINLSSLPEGHSIKIFPKALYKGELVNNKRHGKGLMSYESGRFYDGDWLNDLRDGNGYEKYSNGNTYEGAFKQGRAHGKGTYTWISGDSYNGQWEMGMKQGQGVWKTLDGESYIGEWDQSKPHGYGIHIWKQGDRYEGQWQHGLKHGKGTDVFASGDMYIGQYSLGKPTGEGTYLWTSGSLYKGSFFNGIKHGKGKWIKNKFDPNSNNYEGEYFNDKKNGYGVFKWKSGNIYKGNYKEDLRDGYGEMHWTDGSIYKGEWVKGIQHGYGEMIFPDGKRKSGIFENNTFVGRAESNQRSRLNISRSRSKGKLSHEKYKERSFDSRKSINKSPQITYKNNSLEVDRTIRYSSVKRKDKRKQKNNSTLKHRYDHLPYIDRMPRTNHGSREPMRFNKLNQTRSNFSKIIYENLRYPSQKRGGKKRKQEGKPIWRPVGNIPARDGYSVIRKMYY
;
A
#
# COMPACT_ATOMS: atom_id res chain seq x y z
N MET A 1 20.14 -36.40 -9.22
CA MET A 1 21.44 -35.74 -9.02
C MET A 1 21.25 -34.65 -7.98
N THR A 2 21.73 -34.91 -6.77
CA THR A 2 21.81 -33.98 -5.64
C THR A 2 22.89 -32.92 -5.93
N PRO A 3 22.72 -31.66 -5.50
CA PRO A 3 23.82 -30.70 -5.52
C PRO A 3 24.79 -31.00 -4.38
N SER A 4 26.08 -30.96 -4.71
CA SER A 4 27.25 -31.22 -3.88
C SER A 4 27.29 -30.40 -2.58
N GLU A 5 27.35 -31.10 -1.46
CA GLU A 5 27.77 -30.59 -0.16
C GLU A 5 29.27 -30.29 -0.20
N SER A 6 29.63 -29.03 -0.44
CA SER A 6 30.99 -28.53 -0.21
C SER A 6 30.91 -27.20 0.53
N ASN A 7 30.67 -27.29 1.83
CA ASN A 7 31.12 -26.29 2.80
C ASN A 7 31.45 -27.05 4.07
N MET A 8 32.68 -26.89 4.56
CA MET A 8 33.23 -27.55 5.73
C MET A 8 32.26 -27.43 6.91
N GLY A 9 31.62 -28.55 7.27
CA GLY A 9 30.74 -28.66 8.42
C GLY A 9 31.57 -28.64 9.71
N VAL A 10 31.88 -27.45 10.21
CA VAL A 10 32.26 -27.30 11.62
C VAL A 10 30.99 -27.61 12.43
N ARG A 11 30.97 -28.76 13.09
CA ARG A 11 29.88 -29.18 13.98
C ARG A 11 29.85 -28.24 15.19
N ILE A 12 28.92 -27.28 15.19
CA ILE A 12 28.76 -26.30 16.26
C ILE A 12 28.10 -26.98 17.47
N PRO A 13 28.74 -26.97 18.67
CA PRO A 13 28.21 -27.62 19.86
C PRO A 13 26.87 -27.00 20.30
N LYS A 14 25.86 -27.84 20.53
CA LYS A 14 24.48 -27.44 20.87
C LYS A 14 24.21 -27.30 22.37
N SER A 15 25.11 -27.79 23.22
CA SER A 15 25.07 -27.66 24.68
C SER A 15 26.49 -27.58 25.25
N ILE A 16 26.59 -27.26 26.54
CA ILE A 16 27.87 -27.22 27.26
C ILE A 16 28.57 -28.58 27.26
N ASP A 17 27.80 -29.67 27.20
CA ASP A 17 28.29 -31.05 27.22
C ASP A 17 28.97 -31.47 25.91
N GLU A 18 28.68 -30.78 24.80
CA GLU A 18 29.32 -31.01 23.50
C GLU A 18 30.66 -30.26 23.36
N ILE A 19 31.03 -29.42 24.34
CA ILE A 19 32.27 -28.64 24.29
C ILE A 19 33.42 -29.52 24.78
N ASN A 20 34.30 -29.90 23.86
CA ASN A 20 35.53 -30.60 24.22
C ASN A 20 36.45 -29.69 25.05
N LEU A 21 36.63 -30.04 26.34
CA LEU A 21 37.48 -29.32 27.30
C LEU A 21 38.90 -29.90 27.38
N SER A 22 39.20 -31.03 26.73
CA SER A 22 40.47 -31.75 26.88
C SER A 22 41.59 -31.25 25.96
N SER A 23 41.30 -30.37 25.00
CA SER A 23 42.32 -29.68 24.21
C SER A 23 41.92 -28.23 23.89
N LEU A 24 42.80 -27.30 24.26
CA LEU A 24 42.70 -25.88 23.98
C LEU A 24 43.69 -25.52 22.87
N PRO A 25 43.28 -24.73 21.86
CA PRO A 25 44.24 -24.11 20.96
C PRO A 25 45.23 -23.25 21.74
N GLU A 26 46.43 -23.05 21.20
CA GLU A 26 47.43 -22.19 21.80
C GLU A 26 46.88 -20.77 22.03
N GLY A 27 47.18 -20.17 23.18
CA GLY A 27 46.66 -18.86 23.59
C GLY A 27 45.21 -18.85 24.11
N HIS A 28 44.50 -19.98 24.10
CA HIS A 28 43.14 -20.07 24.65
C HIS A 28 43.14 -20.42 26.14
N SER A 29 42.21 -19.83 26.87
CA SER A 29 41.98 -20.06 28.30
C SER A 29 40.53 -20.44 28.57
N ILE A 30 40.28 -21.11 29.69
CA ILE A 30 38.93 -21.38 30.21
C ILE A 30 38.67 -20.45 31.40
N LYS A 31 37.54 -19.75 31.39
CA LYS A 31 37.07 -18.94 32.52
C LYS A 31 35.67 -19.39 32.92
N ILE A 32 35.56 -19.90 34.14
CA ILE A 32 34.30 -20.39 34.71
C ILE A 32 33.65 -19.25 35.51
N PHE A 33 32.37 -19.05 35.28
CA PHE A 33 31.51 -18.13 36.02
C PHE A 33 30.38 -18.94 36.68
N PRO A 34 29.68 -18.40 37.70
CA PRO A 34 28.63 -19.15 38.41
C PRO A 34 27.55 -19.76 37.51
N LYS A 35 27.25 -19.15 36.35
CA LYS A 35 26.22 -19.61 35.40
C LYS A 35 26.66 -19.58 33.93
N ALA A 36 27.97 -19.52 33.70
CA ALA A 36 28.53 -19.42 32.36
C ALA A 36 29.95 -19.97 32.29
N LEU A 37 30.37 -20.37 31.11
CA LEU A 37 31.73 -20.81 30.81
C LEU A 37 32.20 -20.10 29.55
N TYR A 38 33.41 -19.55 29.61
CA TYR A 38 34.11 -19.00 28.45
C TYR A 38 35.31 -19.88 28.10
N LYS A 39 35.48 -20.16 26.80
CA LYS A 39 36.64 -20.80 26.21
C LYS A 39 37.14 -19.92 25.06
N GLY A 40 38.30 -19.30 25.19
CA GLY A 40 38.80 -18.39 24.16
C GLY A 40 40.04 -17.63 24.57
N GLU A 41 40.50 -16.73 23.72
CA GLU A 41 41.66 -15.88 24.00
C GLU A 41 41.34 -14.86 25.11
N LEU A 42 42.37 -14.49 25.89
CA LEU A 42 42.29 -13.48 26.93
C LEU A 42 43.44 -12.49 26.78
N VAL A 43 43.13 -11.20 26.87
CA VAL A 43 44.12 -10.12 26.96
C VAL A 43 43.79 -9.29 28.21
N ASN A 44 44.76 -9.15 29.13
CA ASN A 44 44.57 -8.44 30.40
C ASN A 44 43.33 -8.90 31.19
N ASN A 45 43.11 -10.22 31.30
CA ASN A 45 41.94 -10.85 31.94
C ASN A 45 40.56 -10.54 31.32
N LYS A 46 40.54 -9.88 30.17
CA LYS A 46 39.32 -9.62 29.37
C LYS A 46 39.24 -10.55 28.18
N ARG A 47 38.02 -10.94 27.80
CA ARG A 47 37.78 -11.73 26.58
C ARG A 47 38.21 -10.92 25.36
N HIS A 48 38.99 -11.56 24.50
CA HIS A 48 39.58 -10.98 23.31
C HIS A 48 39.65 -12.04 22.20
N GLY A 49 39.89 -11.64 20.95
CA GLY A 49 40.13 -12.57 19.84
C GLY A 49 38.96 -13.52 19.62
N LYS A 50 39.23 -14.79 19.30
CA LYS A 50 38.19 -15.80 19.13
C LYS A 50 37.80 -16.41 20.48
N GLY A 51 36.50 -16.64 20.67
CA GLY A 51 36.03 -17.32 21.86
C GLY A 51 34.57 -17.74 21.85
N LEU A 52 34.31 -18.81 22.59
CA LEU A 52 33.01 -19.39 22.85
C LEU A 52 32.57 -19.03 24.28
N MET A 53 31.39 -18.45 24.43
CA MET A 53 30.73 -18.21 25.71
C MET A 53 29.43 -18.99 25.77
N SER A 54 29.31 -19.91 26.73
CA SER A 54 28.11 -20.72 26.97
C SER A 54 27.49 -20.34 28.31
N TYR A 55 26.16 -20.22 28.35
CA TYR A 55 25.40 -19.87 29.56
C TYR A 55 24.49 -21.02 29.95
N GLU A 56 24.26 -21.21 31.26
CA GLU A 56 23.30 -22.20 31.80
C GLU A 56 21.88 -22.03 31.22
N SER A 57 21.51 -20.80 30.86
CA SER A 57 20.23 -20.46 30.18
C SER A 57 20.06 -21.07 28.78
N GLY A 58 21.06 -21.76 28.23
CA GLY A 58 21.09 -22.25 26.85
C GLY A 58 21.47 -21.21 25.79
N ARG A 59 21.68 -19.95 26.20
CA ARG A 59 22.30 -18.92 25.35
C ARG A 59 23.77 -19.29 25.13
N PHE A 60 24.27 -19.07 23.92
CA PHE A 60 25.71 -19.08 23.69
C PHE A 60 26.12 -18.12 22.57
N TYR A 61 27.39 -17.74 22.58
CA TYR A 61 28.03 -16.95 21.54
C TYR A 61 29.35 -17.59 21.13
N ASP A 62 29.56 -17.74 19.83
CA ASP A 62 30.81 -18.19 19.23
C ASP A 62 31.28 -17.11 18.24
N GLY A 63 32.40 -16.44 18.52
CA GLY A 63 32.87 -15.39 17.62
C GLY A 63 33.96 -14.50 18.17
N ASP A 64 34.08 -13.32 17.57
CA ASP A 64 35.09 -12.31 17.90
C ASP A 64 34.74 -11.52 19.17
N TRP A 65 35.75 -11.29 19.99
CA TRP A 65 35.70 -10.54 21.23
C TRP A 65 36.72 -9.39 21.22
N LEU A 66 36.31 -8.24 21.75
CA LEU A 66 37.17 -7.10 22.01
C LEU A 66 36.85 -6.54 23.39
N ASN A 67 37.76 -6.74 24.35
CA ASN A 67 37.65 -6.20 25.70
C ASN A 67 36.31 -6.53 26.37
N ASP A 68 35.96 -7.83 26.42
CA ASP A 68 34.71 -8.37 26.96
C ASP A 68 33.42 -8.06 26.17
N LEU A 69 33.53 -7.33 25.07
CA LEU A 69 32.41 -7.06 24.16
C LEU A 69 32.52 -7.95 22.92
N ARG A 70 31.36 -8.35 22.38
CA ARG A 70 31.29 -9.00 21.08
C ARG A 70 31.53 -7.94 20.02
N ASP A 71 32.58 -8.12 19.22
CA ASP A 71 33.01 -7.13 18.23
C ASP A 71 33.77 -7.84 17.12
N GLY A 72 33.30 -7.76 15.88
CA GLY A 72 33.71 -8.63 14.77
C GLY A 72 32.61 -9.61 14.37
N ASN A 73 32.93 -10.76 13.80
CA ASN A 73 31.93 -11.73 13.35
C ASN A 73 31.64 -12.78 14.41
N GLY A 74 30.39 -13.24 14.47
CA GLY A 74 30.02 -14.32 15.36
C GLY A 74 28.64 -14.91 15.09
N TYR A 75 28.39 -15.99 15.81
CA TYR A 75 27.11 -16.68 15.91
C TYR A 75 26.62 -16.58 17.35
N GLU A 76 25.37 -16.14 17.53
CA GLU A 76 24.68 -16.13 18.82
C GLU A 76 23.40 -16.95 18.74
N LYS A 77 23.26 -17.92 19.64
CA LYS A 77 21.96 -18.52 19.96
C LYS A 77 21.45 -17.88 21.24
N TYR A 78 20.28 -17.27 21.17
CA TYR A 78 19.62 -16.65 22.31
C TYR A 78 18.93 -17.73 23.16
N SER A 79 18.67 -17.43 24.44
CA SER A 79 17.97 -18.34 25.35
C SER A 79 16.55 -18.70 24.89
N ASN A 80 15.92 -17.84 24.08
CA ASN A 80 14.62 -18.11 23.46
C ASN A 80 14.71 -18.94 22.17
N GLY A 81 15.89 -19.43 21.81
CA GLY A 81 16.15 -20.26 20.62
C GLY A 81 16.27 -19.50 19.31
N ASN A 82 16.06 -18.17 19.28
CA ASN A 82 16.42 -17.38 18.12
C ASN A 82 17.94 -17.42 17.89
N THR A 83 18.37 -17.12 16.67
CA THR A 83 19.79 -17.06 16.34
C THR A 83 20.14 -15.78 15.57
N TYR A 84 21.38 -15.34 15.71
CA TYR A 84 21.98 -14.30 14.88
C TYR A 84 23.36 -14.77 14.42
N GLU A 85 23.63 -14.62 13.13
CA GLU A 85 24.93 -14.90 12.54
C GLU A 85 25.35 -13.68 11.70
N GLY A 86 26.46 -13.06 12.05
CA GLY A 86 26.93 -11.88 11.34
C GLY A 86 27.87 -11.02 12.17
N ALA A 87 28.00 -9.77 11.75
CA ALA A 87 28.87 -8.82 12.41
C ALA A 87 28.25 -8.23 13.69
N PHE A 88 29.11 -7.97 14.66
CA PHE A 88 28.83 -7.36 15.94
C PHE A 88 29.72 -6.14 16.11
N LYS A 89 29.20 -5.13 16.80
CA LYS A 89 29.93 -3.96 17.25
C LYS A 89 29.44 -3.57 18.63
N GLN A 90 30.35 -3.44 19.59
CA GLN A 90 30.02 -3.10 20.98
C GLN A 90 28.89 -3.98 21.56
N GLY A 91 28.94 -5.28 21.28
CA GLY A 91 27.96 -6.24 21.78
C GLY A 91 26.62 -6.25 21.05
N ARG A 92 26.44 -5.52 19.94
CA ARG A 92 25.17 -5.47 19.19
C ARG A 92 25.37 -5.88 17.74
N ALA A 93 24.33 -6.47 17.13
CA ALA A 93 24.29 -6.74 15.69
C ALA A 93 24.59 -5.46 14.90
N HIS A 94 25.52 -5.56 13.95
CA HIS A 94 26.01 -4.44 13.13
C HIS A 94 26.51 -4.97 11.79
N GLY A 95 26.58 -4.13 10.75
CA GLY A 95 27.06 -4.58 9.44
C GLY A 95 26.11 -5.60 8.81
N LYS A 96 26.61 -6.66 8.18
CA LYS A 96 25.77 -7.69 7.55
C LYS A 96 25.53 -8.86 8.49
N GLY A 97 24.32 -9.39 8.49
CA GLY A 97 24.00 -10.60 9.26
C GLY A 97 22.60 -11.14 8.99
N THR A 98 22.40 -12.38 9.43
CA THR A 98 21.13 -13.10 9.40
C THR A 98 20.62 -13.28 10.81
N TYR A 99 19.39 -12.85 11.06
CA TYR A 99 18.66 -13.21 12.27
C TYR A 99 17.58 -14.21 11.91
N THR A 100 17.53 -15.33 12.62
CA THR A 100 16.53 -16.38 12.43
C THR A 100 15.71 -16.51 13.71
N TRP A 101 14.41 -16.36 13.60
CA TRP A 101 13.49 -16.60 14.71
C TRP A 101 13.30 -18.10 14.90
N ILE A 102 13.00 -18.54 16.12
CA ILE A 102 12.66 -19.94 16.42
C ILE A 102 11.46 -20.45 15.61
N SER A 103 10.60 -19.55 15.12
CA SER A 103 9.52 -19.87 14.18
C SER A 103 10.00 -20.31 12.80
N GLY A 104 11.27 -20.09 12.46
CA GLY A 104 11.82 -20.29 11.12
C GLY A 104 11.77 -19.03 10.24
N ASP A 105 11.12 -17.95 10.70
CA ASP A 105 11.19 -16.66 10.03
C ASP A 105 12.65 -16.15 10.02
N SER A 106 13.01 -15.32 9.06
CA SER A 106 14.38 -14.80 8.96
C SER A 106 14.46 -13.38 8.42
N TYR A 107 15.53 -12.69 8.80
CA TYR A 107 15.96 -11.42 8.23
C TYR A 107 17.43 -11.54 7.88
N ASN A 108 17.76 -11.39 6.60
CA ASN A 108 19.12 -11.30 6.10
C ASN A 108 19.33 -9.90 5.53
N GLY A 109 20.24 -9.12 6.11
CA GLY A 109 20.41 -7.74 5.67
C GLY A 109 21.45 -6.98 6.48
N GLN A 110 21.39 -5.65 6.36
CA GLN A 110 22.27 -4.76 7.10
C GLN A 110 21.66 -4.41 8.47
N TRP A 111 22.54 -4.20 9.43
CA TRP A 111 22.24 -3.94 10.82
C TRP A 111 23.01 -2.72 11.29
N GLU A 112 22.36 -1.88 12.09
CA GLU A 112 22.99 -0.77 12.77
C GLU A 112 22.58 -0.78 14.24
N MET A 113 23.54 -1.14 15.11
CA MET A 113 23.39 -1.10 16.57
C MET A 113 22.16 -1.87 17.08
N GLY A 114 21.90 -3.03 16.48
CA GLY A 114 20.77 -3.91 16.81
C GLY A 114 19.48 -3.61 16.05
N MET A 115 19.45 -2.64 15.14
CA MET A 115 18.29 -2.33 14.29
C MET A 115 18.55 -2.77 12.85
N LYS A 116 17.49 -3.21 12.14
CA LYS A 116 17.59 -3.48 10.70
C LYS A 116 17.74 -2.14 9.98
N GLN A 117 18.71 -2.05 9.08
CA GLN A 117 19.06 -0.82 8.36
C GLN A 117 19.39 -1.18 6.90
N GLY A 118 19.36 -0.19 6.01
CA GLY A 118 19.80 -0.34 4.62
C GLY A 118 19.09 -1.48 3.88
N GLN A 119 19.81 -2.23 3.05
CA GLN A 119 19.21 -3.30 2.24
C GLN A 119 19.01 -4.57 3.07
N GLY A 120 17.84 -5.20 2.94
CA GLY A 120 17.58 -6.48 3.60
C GLY A 120 16.35 -7.22 3.08
N VAL A 121 16.34 -8.52 3.37
CA VAL A 121 15.31 -9.48 3.02
C VAL A 121 14.74 -10.03 4.31
N TRP A 122 13.46 -9.76 4.57
CA TRP A 122 12.68 -10.44 5.58
C TRP A 122 11.79 -11.47 4.92
N LYS A 123 11.73 -12.69 5.47
CA LYS A 123 10.87 -13.77 5.00
C LYS A 123 10.29 -14.51 6.18
N THR A 124 9.02 -14.85 6.08
CA THR A 124 8.36 -15.78 7.01
C THR A 124 8.41 -17.20 6.46
N LEU A 125 8.24 -18.19 7.33
CA LEU A 125 8.12 -19.58 6.91
C LEU A 125 6.89 -19.81 6.01
N ASP A 126 5.83 -19.02 6.23
CA ASP A 126 4.55 -19.10 5.52
C ASP A 126 4.56 -18.40 4.14
N GLY A 127 5.69 -17.86 3.71
CA GLY A 127 5.87 -17.28 2.37
C GLY A 127 5.60 -15.77 2.24
N GLU A 128 5.21 -15.08 3.33
CA GLU A 128 5.23 -13.61 3.35
C GLU A 128 6.68 -13.10 3.33
N SER A 129 6.96 -12.05 2.55
CA SER A 129 8.31 -11.50 2.44
C SER A 129 8.35 -10.01 2.13
N TYR A 130 9.41 -9.35 2.60
CA TYR A 130 9.78 -8.00 2.20
C TYR A 130 11.24 -7.98 1.74
N ILE A 131 11.48 -7.41 0.56
CA ILE A 131 12.81 -7.23 -0.03
C ILE A 131 12.96 -5.75 -0.34
N GLY A 132 13.88 -5.06 0.32
CA GLY A 132 14.11 -3.65 0.04
C GLY A 132 14.90 -2.94 1.11
N GLU A 133 14.71 -1.63 1.16
CA GLU A 133 15.36 -0.75 2.13
C GLU A 133 14.64 -0.78 3.49
N TRP A 134 15.44 -0.65 4.55
CA TRP A 134 15.06 -0.62 5.94
C TRP A 134 15.66 0.62 6.61
N ASP A 135 14.89 1.25 7.47
CA ASP A 135 15.36 2.33 8.34
C ASP A 135 14.75 2.14 9.72
N GLN A 136 15.60 2.05 10.74
CA GLN A 136 15.20 1.84 12.14
C GLN A 136 14.20 0.67 12.28
N SER A 137 14.52 -0.47 11.67
CA SER A 137 13.70 -1.69 11.68
C SER A 137 12.34 -1.59 10.98
N LYS A 138 12.10 -0.55 10.16
CA LYS A 138 10.88 -0.40 9.35
C LYS A 138 11.20 -0.39 7.86
N PRO A 139 10.31 -0.93 7.00
CA PRO A 139 10.38 -0.71 5.55
C PRO A 139 10.50 0.78 5.22
N HIS A 140 11.47 1.12 4.37
CA HIS A 140 11.75 2.47 3.90
C HIS A 140 12.22 2.41 2.44
N GLY A 141 12.39 3.56 1.79
CA GLY A 141 13.04 3.63 0.47
C GLY A 141 12.25 2.85 -0.59
N TYR A 142 12.92 2.12 -1.48
CA TYR A 142 12.25 1.23 -2.42
C TYR A 142 12.19 -0.21 -1.89
N GLY A 143 11.08 -0.90 -2.11
CA GLY A 143 10.92 -2.28 -1.69
C GLY A 143 9.75 -3.01 -2.32
N ILE A 144 9.82 -4.34 -2.25
CA ILE A 144 8.81 -5.28 -2.71
C ILE A 144 8.31 -6.05 -1.50
N HIS A 145 7.00 -6.00 -1.25
CA HIS A 145 6.34 -6.83 -0.24
C HIS A 145 5.42 -7.82 -0.96
N ILE A 146 5.56 -9.10 -0.63
CA ILE A 146 4.62 -10.15 -1.00
C ILE A 146 3.93 -10.58 0.29
N TRP A 147 2.63 -10.32 0.40
CA TRP A 147 1.82 -10.73 1.55
C TRP A 147 1.53 -12.23 1.47
N LYS A 148 1.24 -12.84 2.63
CA LYS A 148 0.89 -14.27 2.74
C LYS A 148 -0.25 -14.68 1.80
N GLN A 149 -1.21 -13.79 1.56
CA GLN A 149 -2.38 -14.05 0.71
C GLN A 149 -2.07 -13.98 -0.80
N GLY A 150 -0.86 -13.54 -1.17
CA GLY A 150 -0.42 -13.40 -2.57
C GLY A 150 -0.54 -11.99 -3.14
N ASP A 151 -1.03 -11.02 -2.36
CA ASP A 151 -0.92 -9.60 -2.75
C ASP A 151 0.56 -9.23 -2.86
N ARG A 152 0.89 -8.34 -3.80
CA ARG A 152 2.25 -7.85 -4.04
C ARG A 152 2.25 -6.35 -4.23
N TYR A 153 3.14 -5.67 -3.54
CA TYR A 153 3.40 -4.25 -3.69
C TYR A 153 4.84 -4.07 -4.09
N GLU A 154 5.06 -3.22 -5.07
CA GLU A 154 6.39 -2.78 -5.48
C GLU A 154 6.38 -1.27 -5.61
N GLY A 155 7.21 -0.59 -4.82
CA GLY A 155 7.21 0.86 -4.82
C GLY A 155 7.97 1.45 -3.65
N GLN A 156 7.66 2.71 -3.35
CA GLN A 156 8.32 3.43 -2.28
C GLN A 156 7.64 3.18 -0.93
N TRP A 157 8.43 3.15 0.13
CA TRP A 157 8.02 2.93 1.50
C TRP A 157 8.52 4.09 2.37
N GLN A 158 7.71 4.48 3.34
CA GLN A 158 8.09 5.45 4.34
C GLN A 158 7.55 5.02 5.71
N HIS A 159 8.45 4.75 6.65
CA HIS A 159 8.13 4.32 8.01
C HIS A 159 7.16 3.12 8.08
N GLY A 160 7.35 2.14 7.18
CA GLY A 160 6.51 0.94 7.11
C GLY A 160 5.21 1.09 6.32
N LEU A 161 4.94 2.24 5.71
CA LEU A 161 3.74 2.48 4.90
C LEU A 161 4.11 2.67 3.42
N LYS A 162 3.23 2.20 2.53
CA LYS A 162 3.30 2.52 1.09
C LYS A 162 3.31 4.04 0.90
N HIS A 163 4.22 4.54 0.07
CA HIS A 163 4.43 5.95 -0.16
C HIS A 163 4.85 6.21 -1.61
N GLY A 164 4.84 7.46 -2.06
CA GLY A 164 5.34 7.86 -3.37
C GLY A 164 4.68 7.07 -4.51
N LYS A 165 5.44 6.65 -5.52
CA LYS A 165 4.93 5.82 -6.62
C LYS A 165 5.05 4.34 -6.28
N GLY A 166 4.03 3.57 -6.66
CA GLY A 166 4.07 2.12 -6.54
C GLY A 166 2.99 1.40 -7.32
N THR A 167 3.12 0.08 -7.35
CA THR A 167 2.22 -0.86 -8.01
C THR A 167 1.75 -1.89 -7.01
N ASP A 168 0.44 -1.99 -6.81
CA ASP A 168 -0.22 -3.11 -6.15
C ASP A 168 -0.71 -4.11 -7.21
N VAL A 169 -0.39 -5.38 -7.02
CA VAL A 169 -0.97 -6.53 -7.71
C VAL A 169 -1.67 -7.35 -6.64
N PHE A 170 -3.00 -7.39 -6.70
CA PHE A 170 -3.80 -8.13 -5.73
C PHE A 170 -3.81 -9.62 -6.10
N ALA A 171 -3.98 -10.50 -5.12
CA ALA A 171 -4.14 -11.94 -5.30
C ALA A 171 -5.33 -12.28 -6.22
N SER A 172 -6.33 -11.38 -6.27
CA SER A 172 -7.44 -11.48 -7.22
C SER A 172 -7.06 -11.23 -8.68
N GLY A 173 -5.83 -10.76 -8.95
CA GLY A 173 -5.30 -10.35 -10.25
C GLY A 173 -5.59 -8.88 -10.61
N ASP A 174 -6.38 -8.17 -9.80
CA ASP A 174 -6.58 -6.74 -9.97
C ASP A 174 -5.24 -6.01 -9.75
N MET A 175 -5.10 -4.82 -10.31
CA MET A 175 -3.86 -4.05 -10.23
C MET A 175 -4.14 -2.57 -10.03
N TYR A 176 -3.35 -1.91 -9.19
CA TYR A 176 -3.29 -0.45 -9.10
C TYR A 176 -1.87 0.02 -9.34
N ILE A 177 -1.70 1.05 -10.17
CA ILE A 177 -0.43 1.73 -10.40
C ILE A 177 -0.67 3.21 -10.18
N GLY A 178 0.03 3.84 -9.25
CA GLY A 178 -0.16 5.25 -8.98
C GLY A 178 0.60 5.76 -7.78
N GLN A 179 0.14 6.88 -7.23
CA GLN A 179 0.74 7.50 -6.07
C GLN A 179 0.09 7.01 -4.77
N TYR A 180 0.88 7.03 -3.70
CA TYR A 180 0.51 6.65 -2.34
C TYR A 180 0.96 7.70 -1.34
N SER A 181 0.15 7.90 -0.31
CA SER A 181 0.52 8.64 0.90
C SER A 181 -0.15 8.00 2.11
N LEU A 182 0.59 7.86 3.20
CA LEU A 182 0.12 7.22 4.43
C LEU A 182 -0.51 5.84 4.18
N GLY A 183 0.08 5.05 3.29
CA GLY A 183 -0.39 3.72 2.94
C GLY A 183 -1.58 3.67 1.96
N LYS A 184 -2.11 4.81 1.53
CA LYS A 184 -3.34 4.87 0.71
C LYS A 184 -3.08 5.48 -0.67
N PRO A 185 -3.76 4.99 -1.72
CA PRO A 185 -3.79 5.66 -3.02
C PRO A 185 -4.18 7.12 -2.92
N THR A 186 -3.43 7.98 -3.59
CA THR A 186 -3.67 9.42 -3.66
C THR A 186 -3.18 9.95 -5.00
N GLY A 187 -3.54 11.18 -5.37
CA GLY A 187 -3.12 11.79 -6.64
C GLY A 187 -3.57 10.98 -7.85
N GLU A 188 -2.83 11.05 -8.95
CA GLU A 188 -3.15 10.30 -10.17
C GLU A 188 -2.76 8.82 -10.07
N GLY A 189 -3.66 7.95 -10.54
CA GLY A 189 -3.45 6.51 -10.59
C GLY A 189 -4.26 5.82 -11.68
N THR A 190 -3.95 4.55 -11.91
CA THR A 190 -4.69 3.65 -12.79
C THR A 190 -5.05 2.39 -12.02
N TYR A 191 -6.33 2.07 -11.96
CA TYR A 191 -6.83 0.80 -11.46
C TYR A 191 -7.29 -0.06 -12.64
N LEU A 192 -6.76 -1.29 -12.72
CA LEU A 192 -7.10 -2.30 -13.70
C LEU A 192 -7.76 -3.47 -12.99
N TRP A 193 -9.01 -3.75 -13.34
CA TRP A 193 -9.69 -4.94 -12.87
C TRP A 193 -9.35 -6.12 -13.78
N THR A 194 -9.28 -7.31 -13.20
CA THR A 194 -9.18 -8.59 -13.93
C THR A 194 -10.27 -8.78 -14.98
N SER A 195 -11.45 -8.18 -14.77
CA SER A 195 -12.54 -8.17 -15.74
C SER A 195 -12.21 -7.44 -17.05
N GLY A 196 -11.07 -6.74 -17.12
CA GLY A 196 -10.69 -5.88 -18.24
C GLY A 196 -11.20 -4.44 -18.11
N SER A 197 -11.99 -4.14 -17.07
CA SER A 197 -12.34 -2.74 -16.76
C SER A 197 -11.10 -1.96 -16.34
N LEU A 198 -11.09 -0.67 -16.62
CA LEU A 198 -9.98 0.24 -16.31
C LEU A 198 -10.52 1.57 -15.81
N TYR A 199 -9.86 2.14 -14.80
CA TYR A 199 -10.07 3.50 -14.34
C TYR A 199 -8.72 4.19 -14.32
N LYS A 200 -8.65 5.40 -14.87
CA LYS A 200 -7.48 6.27 -14.79
C LYS A 200 -7.94 7.66 -14.38
N GLY A 201 -7.38 8.20 -13.30
CA GLY A 201 -7.74 9.52 -12.80
C GLY A 201 -7.26 9.74 -11.38
N SER A 202 -7.80 10.78 -10.74
CA SER A 202 -7.38 11.15 -9.40
C SER A 202 -7.99 10.24 -8.32
N PHE A 203 -7.24 10.08 -7.24
CA PHE A 203 -7.58 9.37 -6.02
C PHE A 203 -7.32 10.27 -4.82
N PHE A 204 -8.12 10.10 -3.77
CA PHE A 204 -7.90 10.74 -2.47
C PHE A 204 -8.20 9.71 -1.39
N ASN A 205 -7.24 9.40 -0.51
CA ASN A 205 -7.42 8.42 0.57
C ASN A 205 -8.00 7.05 0.12
N GLY A 206 -7.57 6.56 -1.03
CA GLY A 206 -7.96 5.25 -1.56
C GLY A 206 -9.25 5.22 -2.38
N ILE A 207 -9.92 6.35 -2.57
CA ILE A 207 -11.16 6.46 -3.36
C ILE A 207 -10.98 7.34 -4.60
N LYS A 208 -11.67 7.01 -5.68
CA LYS A 208 -11.72 7.85 -6.88
C LYS A 208 -12.30 9.21 -6.52
N HIS A 209 -11.61 10.25 -6.97
CA HIS A 209 -11.94 11.64 -6.69
C HIS A 209 -11.52 12.51 -7.86
N GLY A 210 -12.04 13.73 -7.98
CA GLY A 210 -11.61 14.66 -9.03
C GLY A 210 -11.93 14.13 -10.42
N LYS A 211 -11.05 14.36 -11.40
CA LYS A 211 -11.30 13.95 -12.79
C LYS A 211 -10.81 12.52 -13.01
N GLY A 212 -11.58 11.77 -13.79
CA GLY A 212 -11.18 10.41 -14.17
C GLY A 212 -11.91 9.88 -15.40
N LYS A 213 -11.35 8.80 -15.94
CA LYS A 213 -11.87 8.05 -17.07
C LYS A 213 -12.02 6.59 -16.69
N TRP A 214 -13.23 6.07 -16.83
CA TRP A 214 -13.54 4.66 -16.67
C TRP A 214 -13.89 4.03 -18.02
N ILE A 215 -13.41 2.82 -18.27
CA ILE A 215 -13.67 2.02 -19.46
C ILE A 215 -14.07 0.63 -19.00
N LYS A 216 -15.23 0.13 -19.45
CA LYS A 216 -15.75 -1.18 -19.02
C LYS A 216 -14.91 -2.36 -19.51
N ASN A 217 -14.40 -2.30 -20.74
CA ASN A 217 -13.47 -3.28 -21.29
C ASN A 217 -12.41 -2.54 -22.11
N LYS A 218 -11.18 -2.47 -21.59
CA LYS A 218 -10.07 -1.76 -22.24
C LYS A 218 -9.66 -2.36 -23.60
N PHE A 219 -10.05 -3.60 -23.88
CA PHE A 219 -9.75 -4.29 -25.14
C PHE A 219 -10.82 -4.05 -26.23
N ASP A 220 -11.93 -3.38 -25.88
CA ASP A 220 -13.01 -3.02 -26.80
C ASP A 220 -13.06 -1.48 -26.93
N PRO A 221 -12.61 -0.88 -28.06
CA PRO A 221 -12.63 0.56 -28.26
C PRO A 221 -14.03 1.19 -28.16
N ASN A 222 -15.07 0.40 -28.43
CA ASN A 222 -16.46 0.81 -28.34
C ASN A 222 -17.08 0.48 -26.98
N SER A 223 -16.29 0.06 -25.99
CA SER A 223 -16.84 -0.27 -24.68
C SER A 223 -17.49 0.93 -24.01
N ASN A 224 -18.46 0.66 -23.13
CA ASN A 224 -19.03 1.68 -22.26
C ASN A 224 -17.90 2.42 -21.55
N ASN A 225 -17.88 3.74 -21.66
CA ASN A 225 -16.89 4.57 -20.99
C ASN A 225 -17.51 5.84 -20.42
N TYR A 226 -16.91 6.32 -19.34
CA TYR A 226 -17.24 7.56 -18.68
C TYR A 226 -15.98 8.38 -18.53
N GLU A 227 -16.07 9.68 -18.81
CA GLU A 227 -15.00 10.63 -18.55
C GLU A 227 -15.62 11.87 -17.89
N GLY A 228 -15.19 12.20 -16.68
CA GLY A 228 -15.80 13.27 -15.91
C GLY A 228 -15.34 13.31 -14.47
N GLU A 229 -16.11 14.03 -13.66
CA GLU A 229 -15.83 14.26 -12.25
C GLU A 229 -16.36 13.13 -11.35
N TYR A 230 -15.56 12.81 -10.33
CA TYR A 230 -15.83 11.82 -9.30
C TYR A 230 -15.75 12.47 -7.91
N PHE A 231 -16.68 12.08 -7.05
CA PHE A 231 -16.64 12.40 -5.63
C PHE A 231 -17.02 11.15 -4.84
N ASN A 232 -16.17 10.74 -3.90
CA ASN A 232 -16.38 9.55 -3.07
C ASN A 232 -16.74 8.29 -3.88
N ASP A 233 -15.90 7.95 -4.85
CA ASP A 233 -16.05 6.80 -5.75
C ASP A 233 -17.21 6.85 -6.77
N LYS A 234 -18.04 7.89 -6.72
CA LYS A 234 -19.23 8.04 -7.57
C LYS A 234 -19.06 9.16 -8.59
N LYS A 235 -19.69 9.02 -9.76
CA LYS A 235 -19.78 10.12 -10.74
C LYS A 235 -20.55 11.26 -10.09
N ASN A 236 -19.94 12.44 -10.06
CA ASN A 236 -20.49 13.60 -9.39
C ASN A 236 -19.90 14.85 -10.04
N GLY A 237 -20.74 15.78 -10.48
CA GLY A 237 -20.32 16.89 -11.34
C GLY A 237 -20.49 16.59 -12.83
N TYR A 238 -19.79 17.31 -13.70
CA TYR A 238 -19.99 17.16 -15.15
C TYR A 238 -19.23 15.94 -15.69
N GLY A 239 -19.84 15.22 -16.63
CA GLY A 239 -19.17 14.12 -17.33
C GLY A 239 -19.83 13.71 -18.63
N VAL A 240 -19.10 12.92 -19.40
CA VAL A 240 -19.53 12.33 -20.66
C VAL A 240 -19.57 10.83 -20.51
N PHE A 241 -20.72 10.22 -20.77
CA PHE A 241 -20.86 8.77 -20.87
C PHE A 241 -21.10 8.39 -22.32
N LYS A 242 -20.31 7.47 -22.83
CA LYS A 242 -20.49 6.86 -24.15
C LYS A 242 -20.89 5.41 -23.94
N TRP A 243 -22.05 5.04 -24.45
CA TRP A 243 -22.50 3.65 -24.44
C TRP A 243 -21.91 2.91 -25.62
N LYS A 244 -21.76 1.59 -25.48
CA LYS A 244 -21.36 0.68 -26.55
C LYS A 244 -22.31 0.69 -27.74
N SER A 245 -23.57 1.05 -27.51
CA SER A 245 -24.53 1.27 -28.59
C SER A 245 -24.16 2.44 -29.50
N GLY A 246 -23.28 3.35 -29.08
CA GLY A 246 -22.98 4.61 -29.75
C GLY A 246 -23.75 5.80 -29.18
N ASN A 247 -24.73 5.58 -28.29
CA ASN A 247 -25.41 6.67 -27.58
C ASN A 247 -24.40 7.45 -26.73
N ILE A 248 -24.66 8.75 -26.52
CA ILE A 248 -23.78 9.62 -25.73
C ILE A 248 -24.62 10.51 -24.81
N TYR A 249 -24.20 10.62 -23.55
CA TYR A 249 -24.74 11.61 -22.62
C TYR A 249 -23.63 12.55 -22.19
N LYS A 250 -23.92 13.84 -22.18
CA LYS A 250 -23.02 14.92 -21.74
C LYS A 250 -23.77 15.77 -20.74
N GLY A 251 -23.39 15.75 -19.47
CA GLY A 251 -24.16 16.50 -18.47
C GLY A 251 -23.72 16.26 -17.05
N ASN A 252 -24.52 16.79 -16.13
CA ASN A 252 -24.26 16.72 -14.71
C ASN A 252 -24.68 15.38 -14.12
N TYR A 253 -23.91 14.93 -13.13
CA TYR A 253 -24.13 13.74 -12.35
C TYR A 253 -24.18 14.09 -10.87
N LYS A 254 -24.99 13.34 -10.12
CA LYS A 254 -25.01 13.32 -8.67
C LYS A 254 -25.20 11.89 -8.21
N GLU A 255 -24.25 11.39 -7.43
CA GLU A 255 -24.30 10.02 -6.88
C GLU A 255 -24.55 8.95 -7.97
N ASP A 256 -23.76 8.98 -9.06
CA ASP A 256 -23.86 8.11 -10.25
C ASP A 256 -25.07 8.32 -11.16
N LEU A 257 -26.05 9.13 -10.76
CA LEU A 257 -27.25 9.42 -11.54
C LEU A 257 -27.09 10.71 -12.33
N ARG A 258 -27.66 10.75 -13.55
CA ARG A 258 -27.79 12.01 -14.32
C ARG A 258 -28.69 12.96 -13.53
N ASP A 259 -28.19 14.14 -13.19
CA ASP A 259 -28.89 15.07 -12.30
C ASP A 259 -28.44 16.50 -12.61
N GLY A 260 -29.39 17.40 -12.87
CA GLY A 260 -29.15 18.72 -13.44
C GLY A 260 -29.23 18.73 -14.97
N TYR A 261 -28.70 19.77 -15.61
CA TYR A 261 -28.77 19.90 -17.06
C TYR A 261 -27.86 18.88 -17.77
N GLY A 262 -28.34 18.31 -18.87
CA GLY A 262 -27.55 17.43 -19.74
C GLY A 262 -28.16 17.18 -21.11
N GLU A 263 -27.31 16.71 -22.02
CA GLU A 263 -27.66 16.38 -23.40
C GLU A 263 -27.52 14.88 -23.64
N MET A 264 -28.57 14.24 -24.14
CA MET A 264 -28.57 12.85 -24.58
C MET A 264 -28.63 12.82 -26.10
N HIS A 265 -27.69 12.12 -26.73
CA HIS A 265 -27.56 11.93 -28.16
C HIS A 265 -27.75 10.44 -28.45
N TRP A 266 -28.77 10.09 -29.21
CA TRP A 266 -29.06 8.72 -29.58
C TRP A 266 -28.55 8.42 -30.99
N THR A 267 -28.29 7.14 -31.28
CA THR A 267 -27.78 6.70 -32.58
C THR A 267 -28.79 6.80 -33.71
N ASP A 268 -30.08 6.97 -33.40
CA ASP A 268 -31.12 7.26 -34.41
C ASP A 268 -31.08 8.72 -34.90
N GLY A 269 -30.22 9.57 -34.32
CA GLY A 269 -30.14 11.00 -34.61
C GLY A 269 -30.97 11.88 -33.68
N SER A 270 -31.78 11.29 -32.80
CA SER A 270 -32.52 12.04 -31.79
C SER A 270 -31.57 12.70 -30.78
N ILE A 271 -31.93 13.88 -30.29
CA ILE A 271 -31.18 14.60 -29.25
C ILE A 271 -32.14 15.20 -28.23
N TYR A 272 -31.91 14.95 -26.95
CA TYR A 272 -32.60 15.63 -25.86
C TYR A 272 -31.63 16.56 -25.13
N LYS A 273 -32.04 17.78 -24.87
CA LYS A 273 -31.28 18.78 -24.11
C LYS A 273 -32.18 19.37 -23.03
N GLY A 274 -31.90 19.10 -21.77
CA GLY A 274 -32.80 19.54 -20.71
C GLY A 274 -32.38 19.11 -19.32
N GLU A 275 -33.29 19.28 -18.37
CA GLU A 275 -33.06 18.95 -16.97
C GLU A 275 -33.25 17.45 -16.72
N TRP A 276 -32.43 16.93 -15.80
CA TRP A 276 -32.47 15.54 -15.35
C TRP A 276 -32.59 15.54 -13.84
N VAL A 277 -33.40 14.63 -13.31
CA VAL A 277 -33.50 14.39 -11.86
C VAL A 277 -33.41 12.90 -11.65
N LYS A 278 -32.40 12.44 -10.88
CA LYS A 278 -32.20 11.01 -10.57
C LYS A 278 -32.25 10.09 -11.80
N GLY A 279 -31.65 10.51 -12.90
CA GLY A 279 -31.56 9.73 -14.13
C GLY A 279 -32.74 9.86 -15.09
N ILE A 280 -33.76 10.65 -14.75
CA ILE A 280 -35.02 10.80 -15.48
C ILE A 280 -35.08 12.20 -16.10
N GLN A 281 -35.53 12.31 -17.35
CA GLN A 281 -35.79 13.62 -17.97
C GLN A 281 -36.92 14.30 -17.22
N HIS A 282 -36.65 15.52 -16.75
CA HIS A 282 -37.57 16.29 -15.93
C HIS A 282 -37.46 17.78 -16.29
N GLY A 283 -38.40 18.59 -15.84
CA GLY A 283 -38.38 20.03 -16.05
C GLY A 283 -38.34 20.41 -17.52
N TYR A 284 -37.74 21.55 -17.85
CA TYR A 284 -37.73 22.01 -19.24
C TYR A 284 -36.67 21.26 -20.07
N GLY A 285 -37.06 20.88 -21.29
CA GLY A 285 -36.13 20.35 -22.28
C GLY A 285 -36.54 20.63 -23.72
N GLU A 286 -35.60 20.39 -24.63
CA GLU A 286 -35.77 20.37 -26.07
C GLU A 286 -35.43 18.97 -26.59
N MET A 287 -36.40 18.34 -27.27
CA MET A 287 -36.20 17.13 -28.06
C MET A 287 -36.05 17.52 -29.54
N ILE A 288 -35.02 17.03 -30.19
CA ILE A 288 -34.76 17.13 -31.63
C ILE A 288 -34.87 15.71 -32.18
N PHE A 289 -35.77 15.50 -33.13
CA PHE A 289 -36.03 14.20 -33.75
C PHE A 289 -35.09 13.96 -34.95
N PRO A 290 -34.98 12.72 -35.46
CA PRO A 290 -34.11 12.40 -36.59
C PRO A 290 -34.46 13.18 -37.87
N ASP A 291 -35.74 13.54 -38.04
CA ASP A 291 -36.25 14.35 -39.15
C ASP A 291 -36.01 15.87 -38.96
N GLY A 292 -35.34 16.27 -37.88
CA GLY A 292 -35.06 17.67 -37.54
C GLY A 292 -36.20 18.40 -36.84
N LYS A 293 -37.37 17.77 -36.65
CA LYS A 293 -38.47 18.37 -35.88
C LYS A 293 -38.04 18.60 -34.43
N ARG A 294 -38.57 19.66 -33.81
CA ARG A 294 -38.23 20.06 -32.44
C ARG A 294 -39.47 20.12 -31.56
N LYS A 295 -39.36 19.60 -30.34
CA LYS A 295 -40.35 19.77 -29.26
C LYS A 295 -39.66 20.38 -28.05
N SER A 296 -40.04 21.60 -27.71
CA SER A 296 -39.55 22.31 -26.51
C SER A 296 -40.69 22.49 -25.52
N GLY A 297 -40.43 22.20 -24.24
CA GLY A 297 -41.44 22.29 -23.19
C GLY A 297 -41.06 21.47 -21.96
N ILE A 298 -42.06 21.17 -21.14
CA ILE A 298 -41.87 20.47 -19.87
C ILE A 298 -41.91 18.97 -20.07
N PHE A 299 -40.99 18.29 -19.39
CA PHE A 299 -40.88 16.85 -19.30
C PHE A 299 -41.11 16.44 -17.85
N GLU A 300 -41.94 15.42 -17.65
CA GLU A 300 -42.13 14.77 -16.36
C GLU A 300 -42.03 13.27 -16.56
N ASN A 301 -41.16 12.61 -15.79
CA ASN A 301 -40.98 11.16 -15.85
C ASN A 301 -40.63 10.61 -17.24
N ASN A 302 -39.81 11.34 -18.01
CA ASN A 302 -39.48 11.08 -19.43
C ASN A 302 -40.61 11.34 -20.44
N THR A 303 -41.73 11.92 -20.02
CA THR A 303 -42.86 12.25 -20.90
C THR A 303 -42.97 13.74 -21.11
N PHE A 304 -43.12 14.16 -22.37
CA PHE A 304 -43.42 15.56 -22.71
C PHE A 304 -44.86 15.90 -22.29
N VAL A 305 -45.03 16.86 -21.37
CA VAL A 305 -46.34 17.23 -20.82
C VAL A 305 -46.92 18.51 -21.42
N GLY A 306 -46.12 19.37 -22.05
CA GLY A 306 -46.65 20.58 -22.70
C GLY A 306 -45.66 21.73 -22.84
N ARG A 307 -46.14 22.87 -23.36
CA ARG A 307 -45.33 24.09 -23.52
C ARG A 307 -45.06 24.73 -22.15
N ALA A 308 -43.85 25.23 -21.97
CA ALA A 308 -43.49 25.97 -20.77
C ALA A 308 -43.98 27.43 -20.82
N GLU A 309 -44.48 27.93 -19.70
CA GLU A 309 -44.80 29.35 -19.51
C GLU A 309 -43.55 30.24 -19.62
N SER A 310 -43.73 31.51 -19.99
CA SER A 310 -42.65 32.48 -20.26
C SER A 310 -41.58 32.54 -19.17
N ASN A 311 -41.97 32.42 -17.90
CA ASN A 311 -41.09 32.48 -16.73
C ASN A 311 -40.17 31.26 -16.56
N GLN A 312 -40.46 30.13 -17.21
CA GLN A 312 -39.63 28.92 -17.10
C GLN A 312 -38.51 28.87 -18.17
N ARG A 313 -38.66 29.62 -19.28
CA ARG A 313 -37.60 29.75 -20.31
C ARG A 313 -36.36 30.50 -19.82
N SER A 314 -36.53 31.48 -18.92
CA SER A 314 -35.43 32.30 -18.39
C SER A 314 -34.50 31.51 -17.46
N ARG A 315 -35.03 30.59 -16.65
CA ARG A 315 -34.24 29.67 -15.80
C ARG A 315 -33.31 28.76 -16.61
N LEU A 316 -33.66 28.47 -17.87
CA LEU A 316 -32.84 27.64 -18.76
C LEU A 316 -31.56 28.32 -19.23
N ASN A 317 -31.65 29.60 -19.58
CA ASN A 317 -30.47 30.36 -19.96
C ASN A 317 -29.47 30.41 -18.80
N ILE A 318 -29.97 30.41 -17.56
CA ILE A 318 -29.18 30.38 -16.33
C ILE A 318 -28.60 28.98 -16.06
N SER A 319 -29.36 27.89 -16.25
CA SER A 319 -28.84 26.52 -16.04
C SER A 319 -27.86 26.11 -17.15
N ARG A 320 -28.09 26.55 -18.39
CA ARG A 320 -27.20 26.40 -19.55
C ARG A 320 -25.93 27.23 -19.42
N SER A 321 -26.01 28.45 -18.87
CA SER A 321 -24.83 29.28 -18.60
C SER A 321 -24.03 28.77 -17.41
N ARG A 322 -24.67 28.27 -16.34
CA ARG A 322 -23.98 27.67 -15.18
C ARG A 322 -23.27 26.35 -15.50
N SER A 323 -23.80 25.56 -16.42
CA SER A 323 -23.19 24.31 -16.88
C SER A 323 -22.03 24.52 -17.85
N LYS A 324 -22.06 25.60 -18.66
CA LYS A 324 -20.93 26.00 -19.53
C LYS A 324 -19.91 26.90 -18.82
N GLY A 325 -20.33 27.66 -17.80
CA GLY A 325 -19.55 28.69 -17.11
C GLY A 325 -18.57 28.18 -16.05
N LYS A 326 -18.55 26.89 -15.73
CA LYS A 326 -17.48 26.26 -14.93
C LYS A 326 -16.25 25.86 -15.76
N LEU A 327 -16.10 26.44 -16.95
CA LEU A 327 -14.90 26.34 -17.79
C LEU A 327 -14.07 27.64 -17.83
N SER A 328 -14.40 28.66 -17.04
CA SER A 328 -13.55 29.85 -16.85
C SER A 328 -13.25 30.10 -15.38
N HIS A 329 -11.97 29.96 -15.02
CA HIS A 329 -11.25 30.55 -13.89
C HIS A 329 -12.10 31.20 -12.78
N GLU A 330 -12.48 30.42 -11.77
CA GLU A 330 -12.53 30.93 -10.40
C GLU A 330 -11.27 30.43 -9.69
N LYS A 331 -10.40 31.38 -9.31
CA LYS A 331 -9.27 31.13 -8.42
C LYS A 331 -9.80 30.43 -7.17
N TYR A 332 -9.55 29.13 -7.06
CA TYR A 332 -9.42 28.52 -5.74
C TYR A 332 -8.40 29.37 -5.01
N LYS A 333 -8.81 30.01 -3.92
CA LYS A 333 -7.88 30.51 -2.91
C LYS A 333 -7.16 29.28 -2.36
N GLU A 334 -6.04 28.94 -2.98
CA GLU A 334 -4.95 28.30 -2.27
C GLU A 334 -4.64 29.20 -1.08
N ARG A 335 -4.98 28.73 0.13
CA ARG A 335 -4.20 29.12 1.29
C ARG A 335 -2.87 28.41 1.13
N SER A 336 -1.96 29.04 0.38
CA SER A 336 -0.55 28.83 0.54
C SER A 336 -0.20 29.20 1.99
N PHE A 337 0.17 28.20 2.78
CA PHE A 337 0.93 28.45 3.99
C PHE A 337 2.39 28.50 3.52
N ASP A 338 2.82 29.66 3.02
CA ASP A 338 4.24 29.89 2.78
C ASP A 338 4.84 30.69 3.94
N SER A 339 5.94 30.10 4.40
CA SER A 339 6.76 30.49 5.52
C SER A 339 7.72 31.61 5.13
N ARG A 340 7.73 32.71 5.91
CA ARG A 340 8.91 33.47 6.41
C ARG A 340 8.66 34.99 6.49
N LYS A 341 8.49 35.47 7.73
CA LYS A 341 9.07 36.68 8.40
C LYS A 341 8.17 37.00 9.60
N SER A 342 8.40 36.33 10.74
CA SER A 342 9.30 36.70 11.85
C SER A 342 8.66 37.68 12.85
N ILE A 343 8.44 37.24 14.09
CA ILE A 343 9.09 37.77 15.32
C ILE A 343 8.78 36.83 16.49
N ASN A 344 9.87 36.48 17.18
CA ASN A 344 10.06 35.80 18.46
C ASN A 344 8.84 35.66 19.41
N LYS A 345 8.59 34.40 19.82
CA LYS A 345 8.62 33.97 21.23
C LYS A 345 8.48 32.45 21.29
N SER A 346 9.56 31.78 21.66
CA SER A 346 9.57 30.35 21.98
C SER A 346 8.75 30.07 23.24
N PRO A 347 8.07 28.92 23.30
CA PRO A 347 8.20 28.10 24.51
C PRO A 347 8.75 26.72 24.16
N GLN A 348 9.91 26.44 24.75
CA GLN A 348 10.44 25.11 24.99
C GLN A 348 9.40 24.29 25.77
N ILE A 349 9.01 23.10 25.29
CA ILE A 349 8.42 22.07 26.18
C ILE A 349 9.05 20.71 25.88
N THR A 350 9.92 20.37 26.82
CA THR A 350 10.42 19.05 27.24
C THR A 350 9.41 17.90 27.16
N TYR A 351 9.88 16.75 26.69
CA TYR A 351 9.20 15.47 26.92
C TYR A 351 9.42 15.03 28.38
N LYS A 352 8.32 14.90 29.14
CA LYS A 352 8.26 14.10 30.36
C LYS A 352 7.16 13.05 30.27
N ASN A 353 7.42 11.97 30.98
CA ASN A 353 6.80 10.65 30.93
C ASN A 353 5.29 10.59 31.21
N ASN A 354 4.75 9.45 30.76
CA ASN A 354 3.65 8.65 31.28
C ASN A 354 2.22 9.12 31.03
N SER A 355 1.49 8.18 30.40
CA SER A 355 0.05 7.88 30.52
C SER A 355 -0.92 9.02 30.23
N LEU A 356 -1.82 8.80 29.27
CA LEU A 356 -3.27 8.91 29.54
C LEU A 356 -4.12 8.37 28.39
N GLU A 357 -5.29 7.93 28.83
CA GLU A 357 -6.37 7.25 28.14
C GLU A 357 -6.92 8.06 26.97
N VAL A 358 -7.39 7.34 25.95
CA VAL A 358 -8.12 7.94 24.82
C VAL A 358 -9.60 7.99 25.19
N ASP A 359 -10.05 9.17 25.60
CA ASP A 359 -11.47 9.52 25.63
C ASP A 359 -12.02 9.58 24.20
N ARG A 360 -13.03 8.77 23.91
CA ARG A 360 -13.73 8.71 22.62
C ARG A 360 -15.09 9.36 22.77
N THR A 361 -15.24 10.59 22.27
CA THR A 361 -16.56 11.14 21.98
C THR A 361 -16.56 11.98 20.70
N ILE A 362 -17.03 11.38 19.60
CA ILE A 362 -17.75 12.13 18.55
C ILE A 362 -19.05 11.36 18.28
N ARG A 363 -20.16 11.97 18.72
CA ARG A 363 -21.53 11.49 18.49
C ARG A 363 -21.97 11.86 17.06
N TYR A 364 -22.57 10.90 16.34
CA TYR A 364 -23.57 11.19 15.33
C TYR A 364 -24.83 10.37 15.63
N SER A 365 -25.96 11.07 15.71
CA SER A 365 -27.27 10.58 16.10
C SER A 365 -28.01 9.87 14.95
N SER A 366 -28.27 8.59 15.18
CA SER A 366 -29.49 7.79 14.91
C SER A 366 -30.26 7.91 13.58
N VAL A 367 -30.43 6.75 12.90
CA VAL A 367 -31.77 6.13 12.68
C VAL A 367 -31.64 4.59 12.76
N LYS A 368 -32.57 3.98 13.52
CA LYS A 368 -32.68 2.56 13.88
C LYS A 368 -33.11 1.67 12.70
N ARG A 369 -32.54 0.46 12.59
CA ARG A 369 -33.28 -0.78 12.31
C ARG A 369 -32.61 -1.95 13.06
N LYS A 370 -33.43 -2.69 13.79
CA LYS A 370 -33.08 -3.87 14.59
C LYS A 370 -32.70 -5.01 13.64
N ASP A 371 -31.58 -5.69 13.90
CA ASP A 371 -31.51 -7.15 13.78
C ASP A 371 -30.42 -7.70 14.71
N LYS A 372 -30.83 -8.65 15.56
CA LYS A 372 -29.99 -9.35 16.52
C LYS A 372 -29.35 -10.56 15.83
N ARG A 373 -28.01 -10.66 15.84
CA ARG A 373 -27.21 -11.80 16.39
C ARG A 373 -25.83 -11.97 15.72
N LYS A 374 -24.89 -12.32 16.62
CA LYS A 374 -23.58 -13.00 16.46
C LYS A 374 -22.36 -12.13 16.12
N GLN A 375 -21.72 -11.70 17.21
CA GLN A 375 -20.29 -11.39 17.35
C GLN A 375 -19.41 -12.52 16.80
N LYS A 376 -18.37 -12.16 16.05
CA LYS A 376 -17.04 -12.80 16.09
C LYS A 376 -15.97 -11.87 15.49
N ASN A 377 -15.11 -11.38 16.39
CA ASN A 377 -13.68 -11.07 16.29
C ASN A 377 -13.17 -10.25 15.08
N ASN A 378 -12.97 -8.95 15.32
CA ASN A 378 -12.03 -8.11 14.56
C ASN A 378 -10.60 -8.36 15.07
N SER A 379 -9.71 -8.86 14.22
CA SER A 379 -8.27 -8.93 14.49
C SER A 379 -7.62 -7.58 14.19
N THR A 380 -7.26 -6.85 15.23
CA THR A 380 -6.43 -5.64 15.18
C THR A 380 -5.00 -6.00 14.75
N LEU A 381 -4.40 -5.19 13.88
CA LEU A 381 -3.00 -5.29 13.46
C LEU A 381 -2.06 -5.43 14.66
N LYS A 382 -1.39 -6.59 14.78
CA LYS A 382 -0.21 -6.78 15.62
C LYS A 382 1.00 -6.83 14.69
N HIS A 383 1.58 -5.66 14.39
CA HIS A 383 2.95 -5.65 13.92
C HIS A 383 3.84 -6.10 15.09
N ARG A 384 4.47 -7.27 14.98
CA ARG A 384 5.52 -7.69 15.92
C ARG A 384 6.76 -6.85 15.64
N TYR A 385 6.82 -5.66 16.23
CA TYR A 385 8.04 -4.89 16.32
C TYR A 385 8.81 -5.37 17.55
N ASP A 386 9.50 -6.50 17.39
CA ASP A 386 10.38 -6.99 18.44
C ASP A 386 11.75 -6.32 18.25
N HIS A 387 12.09 -5.44 19.18
CA HIS A 387 13.47 -5.09 19.44
C HIS A 387 14.19 -6.34 19.95
N LEU A 388 15.47 -6.54 19.58
CA LEU A 388 16.31 -7.53 20.25
C LEU A 388 16.19 -7.31 21.77
N PRO A 389 16.05 -8.38 22.58
CA PRO A 389 15.93 -8.24 24.03
C PRO A 389 17.09 -7.39 24.55
N TYR A 390 16.72 -6.27 25.19
CA TYR A 390 17.61 -5.37 25.88
C TYR A 390 18.37 -6.14 26.96
N ILE A 391 19.70 -6.15 26.89
CA ILE A 391 20.57 -6.70 27.93
C ILE A 391 20.70 -5.65 29.04
N ASP A 392 20.68 -6.13 30.29
CA ASP A 392 20.79 -5.38 31.55
C ASP A 392 21.70 -4.15 31.52
N ARG A 393 21.23 -3.07 32.16
CA ARG A 393 21.97 -1.83 32.42
C ARG A 393 23.13 -2.08 33.38
N MET A 394 24.30 -1.48 33.08
CA MET A 394 25.25 -0.90 34.05
C MET A 394 26.15 0.16 33.36
N PRO A 395 26.75 1.11 34.12
CA PRO A 395 26.48 2.55 34.07
C PRO A 395 27.11 3.31 32.90
N ARG A 396 26.49 4.46 32.59
CA ARG A 396 26.85 5.41 31.54
C ARG A 396 28.19 6.10 31.81
N THR A 397 29.01 6.22 30.77
CA THR A 397 30.00 7.30 30.64
C THR A 397 29.59 8.22 29.50
N ASN A 398 29.56 9.52 29.81
CA ASN A 398 29.22 10.62 28.90
C ASN A 398 30.20 10.74 27.73
N HIS A 399 29.68 11.19 26.58
CA HIS A 399 30.24 12.06 25.54
C HIS A 399 29.36 11.81 24.29
N GLY A 400 29.04 12.74 23.41
CA GLY A 400 29.48 14.08 23.09
C GLY A 400 28.90 14.30 21.67
N SER A 401 28.26 15.44 21.45
CA SER A 401 27.54 15.79 20.22
C SER A 401 28.43 15.74 18.95
N ARG A 402 27.94 15.12 17.87
CA ARG A 402 28.41 15.39 16.49
C ARG A 402 27.26 15.34 15.47
N GLU A 403 27.30 16.32 14.57
CA GLU A 403 26.36 16.62 13.48
C GLU A 403 26.38 15.60 12.32
N PRO A 404 25.32 15.55 11.47
CA PRO A 404 25.22 14.61 10.36
C PRO A 404 25.94 15.09 9.08
N MET A 405 26.74 14.22 8.47
CA MET A 405 27.24 14.39 7.10
C MET A 405 26.20 13.96 6.06
N ARG A 406 26.03 14.80 5.04
CA ARG A 406 25.29 14.53 3.79
C ARG A 406 26.09 13.58 2.89
N PHE A 407 25.41 12.61 2.27
CA PHE A 407 25.94 11.93 1.09
C PHE A 407 24.90 11.86 -0.04
N ASN A 408 25.24 12.55 -1.14
CA ASN A 408 24.69 12.37 -2.48
C ASN A 408 25.50 11.27 -3.19
N LYS A 409 24.83 10.25 -3.75
CA LYS A 409 25.03 9.77 -5.13
C LYS A 409 24.14 8.55 -5.40
N LEU A 410 23.17 8.76 -6.28
CA LEU A 410 22.30 7.75 -6.90
C LEU A 410 22.82 7.46 -8.31
N ASN A 411 22.53 6.25 -8.78
CA ASN A 411 22.62 5.74 -10.16
C ASN A 411 23.91 4.98 -10.53
N GLN A 412 24.00 3.73 -10.07
CA GLN A 412 24.66 2.65 -10.84
C GLN A 412 24.25 1.22 -10.41
N THR A 413 23.50 1.04 -9.31
CA THR A 413 23.09 -0.29 -8.81
C THR A 413 21.78 -0.85 -9.40
N ARG A 414 21.14 -0.14 -10.34
CA ARG A 414 19.82 -0.52 -10.90
C ARG A 414 19.85 -1.74 -11.85
N SER A 415 21.00 -2.13 -12.38
CA SER A 415 21.09 -3.14 -13.45
C SER A 415 21.34 -4.57 -12.98
N ASN A 416 21.89 -4.78 -11.78
CA ASN A 416 22.34 -6.13 -11.36
C ASN A 416 21.30 -6.86 -10.48
N PHE A 417 20.33 -6.15 -9.91
CA PHE A 417 19.29 -6.76 -9.07
C PHE A 417 18.14 -7.39 -9.85
N SER A 418 17.88 -6.92 -11.08
CA SER A 418 16.83 -7.50 -11.94
C SER A 418 17.17 -8.91 -12.42
N LYS A 419 18.46 -9.24 -12.58
CA LYS A 419 18.90 -10.54 -13.10
C LYS A 419 18.71 -11.71 -12.12
N ILE A 420 18.90 -11.47 -10.82
CA ILE A 420 18.76 -12.49 -9.76
C ILE A 420 17.28 -12.92 -9.57
N ILE A 421 16.33 -12.09 -10.00
CA ILE A 421 14.88 -12.35 -9.88
C ILE A 421 14.38 -13.29 -10.99
N TYR A 422 15.02 -13.33 -12.16
CA TYR A 422 14.51 -14.08 -13.32
C TYR A 422 14.87 -15.57 -13.35
N GLU A 423 15.85 -16.03 -12.56
CA GLU A 423 16.34 -17.43 -12.64
C GLU A 423 15.62 -18.41 -11.70
N ASN A 424 14.82 -17.94 -10.74
CA ASN A 424 14.25 -18.81 -9.69
C ASN A 424 12.76 -19.14 -9.80
N LEU A 425 12.08 -18.80 -10.91
CA LEU A 425 10.63 -19.07 -11.07
C LEU A 425 10.27 -19.56 -12.48
N ARG A 426 10.32 -20.87 -12.71
CA ARG A 426 9.63 -21.53 -13.83
C ARG A 426 8.93 -22.81 -13.38
N TYR A 427 7.61 -22.86 -13.62
CA TYR A 427 6.80 -24.08 -13.74
C TYR A 427 5.66 -23.81 -14.76
N PRO A 428 5.05 -24.84 -15.39
CA PRO A 428 4.74 -24.84 -16.82
C PRO A 428 3.27 -24.56 -17.14
N SER A 429 3.05 -24.01 -18.33
CA SER A 429 1.75 -23.71 -18.93
C SER A 429 0.94 -24.97 -19.30
N GLN A 430 -0.34 -25.01 -18.93
CA GLN A 430 -1.31 -25.95 -19.50
C GLN A 430 -2.27 -25.26 -20.49
N LYS A 431 -2.40 -25.87 -21.67
CA LYS A 431 -3.35 -25.56 -22.76
C LYS A 431 -4.75 -26.09 -22.42
N ARG A 432 -5.80 -25.37 -22.84
CA ARG A 432 -7.16 -25.83 -23.26
C ARG A 432 -7.78 -24.63 -23.98
N GLY A 433 -8.37 -24.70 -25.17
CA GLY A 433 -9.17 -25.76 -25.81
C GLY A 433 -10.48 -25.09 -26.21
N GLY A 434 -10.56 -24.52 -27.42
CA GLY A 434 -11.69 -23.71 -27.86
C GLY A 434 -12.90 -24.52 -28.32
N LYS A 435 -14.10 -23.95 -28.20
CA LYS A 435 -15.28 -24.29 -29.03
C LYS A 435 -16.12 -23.04 -29.32
N LYS A 436 -16.40 -22.83 -30.60
CA LYS A 436 -17.33 -21.84 -31.19
C LYS A 436 -18.78 -22.31 -31.03
N ARG A 437 -19.72 -21.36 -30.95
CA ARG A 437 -21.10 -21.54 -31.45
C ARG A 437 -21.70 -20.21 -31.94
N LYS A 438 -22.48 -20.33 -33.02
CA LYS A 438 -22.99 -19.31 -33.94
C LYS A 438 -24.24 -18.56 -33.43
N GLN A 439 -24.50 -17.43 -34.10
CA GLN A 439 -25.67 -16.52 -34.15
C GLN A 439 -27.01 -17.28 -34.37
N GLU A 440 -28.22 -16.76 -34.18
CA GLU A 440 -28.84 -15.46 -34.56
C GLU A 440 -30.12 -15.17 -33.71
N GLY A 441 -30.58 -13.90 -33.72
CA GLY A 441 -31.91 -13.51 -33.25
C GLY A 441 -32.06 -11.99 -33.07
N LYS A 442 -32.85 -11.34 -33.95
CA LYS A 442 -33.19 -9.89 -33.93
C LYS A 442 -34.00 -9.50 -32.67
N PRO A 443 -33.85 -8.29 -32.08
CA PRO A 443 -34.83 -7.79 -31.12
C PRO A 443 -35.64 -6.58 -31.61
N ILE A 444 -36.92 -6.69 -31.30
CA ILE A 444 -37.99 -5.70 -31.33
C ILE A 444 -37.76 -4.66 -30.20
N TRP A 445 -38.10 -3.39 -30.45
CA TRP A 445 -37.94 -2.27 -29.53
C TRP A 445 -38.70 -2.48 -28.21
N ARG A 446 -37.97 -2.47 -27.09
CA ARG A 446 -38.49 -2.31 -25.72
C ARG A 446 -37.55 -1.42 -24.89
N PRO A 447 -38.09 -0.62 -23.96
CA PRO A 447 -37.37 0.44 -23.26
C PRO A 447 -36.35 -0.15 -22.27
N VAL A 448 -35.09 0.28 -22.36
CA VAL A 448 -34.08 -0.05 -21.35
C VAL A 448 -34.33 0.83 -20.13
N GLY A 449 -35.19 0.34 -19.24
CA GLY A 449 -35.24 0.79 -17.86
C GLY A 449 -33.93 0.47 -17.15
N ASN A 450 -33.45 1.44 -16.37
CA ASN A 450 -32.46 1.36 -15.29
C ASN A 450 -31.76 0.00 -15.09
N ILE A 451 -30.52 -0.09 -15.56
CA ILE A 451 -29.52 -0.96 -14.93
C ILE A 451 -28.55 -0.03 -14.20
N PRO A 452 -28.61 0.10 -12.86
CA PRO A 452 -27.44 0.58 -12.15
C PRO A 452 -26.32 -0.41 -12.46
N ALA A 453 -25.20 0.07 -13.02
CA ALA A 453 -24.01 -0.76 -13.14
C ALA A 453 -23.66 -1.27 -11.74
N ARG A 454 -23.98 -2.54 -11.47
CA ARG A 454 -23.70 -3.25 -10.22
C ARG A 454 -22.20 -3.59 -10.09
N ASP A 455 -21.33 -2.75 -10.66
CA ASP A 455 -19.88 -2.81 -10.55
C ASP A 455 -19.35 -1.73 -9.60
N GLY A 456 -20.19 -1.29 -8.65
CA GLY A 456 -19.79 -0.48 -7.51
C GLY A 456 -19.14 -1.32 -6.42
N TYR A 457 -18.19 -2.21 -6.77
CA TYR A 457 -17.23 -2.67 -5.77
C TYR A 457 -16.27 -1.51 -5.55
N SER A 458 -16.42 -0.80 -4.43
CA SER A 458 -15.50 0.26 -4.07
C SER A 458 -14.08 -0.30 -4.07
N VAL A 459 -13.16 0.48 -4.64
CA VAL A 459 -11.71 0.21 -4.61
C VAL A 459 -11.25 -0.03 -3.15
N ILE A 460 -11.95 0.61 -2.21
CA ILE A 460 -11.82 0.49 -0.76
C ILE A 460 -11.87 -0.97 -0.27
N ARG A 461 -12.80 -1.84 -0.71
CA ARG A 461 -12.97 -3.12 0.01
C ARG A 461 -11.80 -4.09 -0.12
N LYS A 462 -10.92 -3.90 -1.11
CA LYS A 462 -9.73 -4.76 -1.32
C LYS A 462 -8.42 -4.14 -0.85
N MET A 463 -8.39 -2.83 -0.57
CA MET A 463 -7.16 -2.11 -0.21
C MET A 463 -6.96 -1.91 1.29
N TYR A 464 -7.86 -2.45 2.12
CA TYR A 464 -7.82 -2.35 3.58
C TYR A 464 -7.56 -3.74 4.18
N TYR A 465 -6.36 -4.28 3.94
CA TYR A 465 -5.79 -5.34 4.75
C TYR A 465 -4.30 -5.07 4.96
#